data_AF-A0A846DHK1-F1
#
_entry.id   AF-A0A846DHK1-F1
#
_cell.length_a   1.000
_cell.length_b   1.000
_cell.length_c   1.000
_cell.angle_alpha   90.00
_cell.angle_beta   90.00
_cell.angle_gamma   90.00
#
_symmetry.space_group_name_H-M   'P 1'
#
loop_
_entity.id
_entity.type
_entity.pdbx_description
1 polymer ?
#
loop_
_entity_poly.entity_id
_entity_poly.type
_entity_poly.pdbx_seq_one_letter_code
_entity_poly.pdbx_strand_id
1 'polypeptide(L)'
;MTKNKILKEDQSYTFGSYFQLSYEPDDILAELGYRFSQSRLLLPQGKRLPEQIPELRQRIERTLPFVTLTSETARRETLVAPILLEIATFCQCQLKFEYPLNVNRWLKGNLDYLLRSENNFLVVEAKHDE
;
A
#
# COMPACT_ATOMS: atom_id res chain seq x y z
N MET A 1 5.01 -35.42 -10.47
CA MET A 1 6.26 -34.66 -10.30
C MET A 1 6.13 -33.83 -9.03
N THR A 2 7.07 -33.97 -8.10
CA THR A 2 7.11 -33.15 -6.88
C THR A 2 7.38 -31.70 -7.29
N LYS A 3 6.40 -30.81 -7.13
CA LYS A 3 6.63 -29.37 -7.24
C LYS A 3 7.74 -29.02 -6.24
N ASN A 4 8.85 -28.46 -6.70
CA ASN A 4 9.83 -27.87 -5.80
C ASN A 4 9.12 -26.76 -5.03
N LYS A 5 9.08 -26.87 -3.70
CA LYS A 5 8.49 -25.84 -2.84
C LYS A 5 9.31 -24.56 -2.95
N ILE A 6 8.63 -23.45 -3.24
CA ILE A 6 9.25 -22.11 -3.31
C ILE A 6 9.50 -21.60 -1.89
N LEU A 7 8.52 -21.78 -1.00
CA LEU A 7 8.58 -21.32 0.39
C LEU A 7 9.11 -22.41 1.30
N LYS A 8 10.08 -22.07 2.15
CA LYS A 8 10.63 -22.98 3.15
C LYS A 8 9.82 -22.93 4.44
N GLU A 9 9.50 -24.10 4.99
CA GLU A 9 8.63 -24.22 6.17
C GLU A 9 9.27 -23.68 7.45
N ASP A 10 10.59 -23.76 7.55
CA ASP A 10 11.42 -23.28 8.65
C ASP A 10 11.79 -21.79 8.53
N GLN A 11 11.54 -21.18 7.37
CA GLN A 11 11.85 -19.78 7.12
C GLN A 11 10.63 -18.87 7.39
N SER A 12 10.93 -17.68 7.93
CA SER A 12 9.96 -16.60 8.00
C SER A 12 10.14 -15.64 6.82
N TYR A 13 9.02 -15.20 6.24
CA TYR A 13 9.02 -14.22 5.14
C TYR A 13 8.27 -12.96 5.56
N THR A 14 8.78 -11.81 5.17
CA THR A 14 8.06 -10.53 5.27
C THR A 14 7.48 -10.15 3.91
N PHE A 15 6.60 -9.15 3.85
CA PHE A 15 6.12 -8.62 2.55
C PHE A 15 7.28 -8.24 1.61
N GLY A 16 8.35 -7.66 2.16
CA GLY A 16 9.56 -7.34 1.40
C GLY A 16 10.37 -8.55 0.93
N SER A 17 10.33 -9.68 1.65
CA SER A 17 11.07 -10.89 1.27
C SER A 17 10.66 -11.44 -0.10
N TYR A 18 9.41 -11.27 -0.49
CA TYR A 18 8.90 -11.80 -1.76
C TYR A 18 9.50 -11.10 -2.99
N PHE A 19 9.87 -9.82 -2.88
CA PHE A 19 10.55 -9.08 -3.95
C PHE A 19 12.01 -9.54 -4.19
N GLN A 20 12.58 -10.27 -3.24
CA GLN A 20 13.95 -10.79 -3.32
C GLN A 20 13.99 -12.23 -3.85
N LEU A 21 12.83 -12.87 -4.03
CA LEU A 21 12.74 -14.22 -4.57
C LEU A 21 12.96 -14.19 -6.08
N SER A 22 13.79 -15.11 -6.59
CA SER A 22 14.03 -15.29 -8.04
C SER A 22 12.93 -16.11 -8.72
N TYR A 23 11.67 -15.84 -8.39
CA TYR A 23 10.49 -16.52 -8.91
C TYR A 23 9.50 -15.49 -9.44
N GLU A 24 8.75 -15.87 -10.47
CA GLU A 24 7.69 -15.02 -11.01
C GLU A 24 6.56 -14.82 -9.99
N PRO A 25 5.85 -13.68 -9.99
CA PRO A 25 4.78 -13.40 -9.03
C PRO A 25 3.65 -14.44 -9.02
N ASP A 26 3.30 -14.99 -10.18
CA ASP A 26 2.25 -16.00 -10.31
C ASP A 26 2.65 -17.34 -9.66
N ASP A 27 3.91 -17.75 -9.79
CA ASP A 27 4.47 -18.92 -9.11
C ASP A 27 4.46 -18.76 -7.58
N ILE A 28 4.90 -17.61 -7.08
CA ILE A 28 4.88 -17.29 -5.64
C ILE A 28 3.45 -17.32 -5.10
N LEU A 29 2.50 -16.71 -5.82
CA LEU A 29 1.09 -16.69 -5.43
C LEU A 29 0.47 -18.09 -5.48
N ALA A 30 0.83 -18.92 -6.44
CA ALA A 30 0.36 -20.30 -6.56
C ALA A 30 0.82 -21.17 -5.37
N GLU A 31 2.04 -20.98 -4.87
CA GLU A 31 2.53 -21.64 -3.65
C GLU A 31 1.72 -21.25 -2.41
N LEU A 32 1.25 -20.00 -2.36
CA LEU A 32 0.36 -19.50 -1.32
C LEU A 32 -1.11 -19.92 -1.51
N GLY A 33 -1.44 -20.67 -2.57
CA GLY A 33 -2.80 -21.11 -2.88
C GLY A 33 -3.67 -20.08 -3.59
N TYR A 34 -3.07 -19.01 -4.12
CA TYR A 34 -3.75 -17.94 -4.86
C TYR A 34 -3.50 -18.05 -6.37
N ARG A 35 -4.27 -17.28 -7.14
CA ARG A 35 -4.05 -17.10 -8.59
C ARG A 35 -3.82 -15.65 -8.89
N PHE A 36 -2.84 -15.38 -9.74
CA PHE A 36 -2.64 -14.05 -10.29
C PHE A 36 -3.65 -13.78 -11.40
N SER A 37 -4.22 -12.58 -11.42
CA SER A 37 -5.07 -12.12 -12.52
C SER A 37 -4.82 -10.65 -12.78
N GLN A 38 -4.61 -10.29 -14.04
CA GLN A 38 -4.48 -8.91 -14.48
C GLN A 38 -5.72 -8.53 -15.29
N SER A 39 -6.42 -7.49 -14.86
CA SER A 39 -7.59 -6.98 -15.54
C SER A 39 -7.71 -5.48 -15.38
N ARG A 40 -8.47 -4.84 -16.28
CA ARG A 40 -8.79 -3.41 -16.14
C ARG A 40 -9.76 -3.22 -14.99
N LEU A 41 -9.34 -2.50 -13.97
CA LEU A 41 -10.21 -2.12 -12.86
C LEU A 41 -11.10 -0.93 -13.28
N LEU A 42 -12.41 -1.12 -13.16
CA LEU A 42 -13.39 -0.04 -13.21
C LEU A 42 -13.75 0.32 -11.77
N LEU A 43 -13.08 1.33 -11.23
CA LEU A 43 -13.36 1.81 -9.88
C LEU A 43 -14.67 2.62 -9.88
N PRO A 44 -15.56 2.40 -8.89
CA PRO A 44 -16.77 3.19 -8.76
C PRO A 44 -16.39 4.65 -8.49
N GLN A 45 -17.05 5.57 -9.19
CA GLN A 45 -16.85 7.00 -8.94
C GLN A 45 -17.81 7.47 -7.84
N GLY A 46 -17.26 8.20 -6.86
CA GLY A 46 -18.05 8.88 -5.85
C GLY A 46 -18.87 10.01 -6.49
N LYS A 47 -20.14 10.15 -6.09
CA LYS A 47 -20.99 11.27 -6.51
C LYS A 47 -20.60 12.60 -5.85
N ARG A 48 -19.90 12.53 -4.72
CA ARG A 48 -19.45 13.67 -3.92
C ARG A 48 -17.95 13.80 -4.04
N LEU A 49 -17.49 15.02 -4.31
CA LEU A 49 -16.09 15.40 -4.27
C LEU A 49 -15.81 16.15 -2.97
N PRO A 50 -14.67 15.91 -2.29
CA PRO A 50 -14.23 16.73 -1.17
C PRO A 50 -14.08 18.19 -1.61
N GLU A 51 -14.71 19.10 -0.86
CA GLU A 51 -14.64 20.55 -1.13
C GLU A 51 -13.21 21.08 -0.97
N GLN A 52 -12.40 20.41 -0.15
CA GLN A 52 -11.03 20.78 0.22
C GLN A 52 -9.99 20.46 -0.87
N ILE A 53 -10.36 19.83 -1.99
CA ILE A 53 -9.40 19.45 -3.05
C ILE A 53 -8.57 20.64 -3.56
N PRO A 54 -9.14 21.82 -3.86
CA PRO A 54 -8.36 22.96 -4.35
C PRO A 54 -7.33 23.44 -3.32
N GLU A 55 -7.69 23.45 -2.04
CA GLU A 55 -6.80 23.85 -0.94
C GLU A 55 -5.68 22.84 -0.73
N LEU A 56 -6.00 21.54 -0.73
CA LEU A 56 -5.00 20.46 -0.67
C LEU A 56 -3.98 20.58 -1.80
N ARG A 57 -4.47 20.79 -3.03
CA ARG A 57 -3.61 21.00 -4.20
C ARG A 57 -2.70 22.19 -4.02
N GLN A 58 -3.26 23.34 -3.64
CA GLN A 58 -2.49 24.57 -3.44
C GLN A 58 -1.44 24.41 -2.34
N ARG A 59 -1.76 23.71 -1.24
CA ARG A 59 -0.82 23.40 -0.15
C ARG A 59 0.36 22.57 -0.66
N ILE A 60 0.09 21.48 -1.39
CA ILE A 60 1.15 20.62 -1.95
C ILE A 60 2.03 21.41 -2.91
N GLU A 61 1.43 22.14 -3.86
CA GLU A 61 2.16 22.93 -4.86
C GLU A 61 3.03 24.03 -4.20
N ARG A 62 2.57 24.65 -3.12
CA ARG A 62 3.33 25.65 -2.36
C ARG A 62 4.50 25.04 -1.57
N THR A 63 4.33 23.83 -1.03
CA THR A 63 5.38 23.18 -0.23
C THR A 63 6.47 22.58 -1.09
N LEU A 64 6.13 22.05 -2.28
CA LEU A 64 7.04 21.34 -3.18
C LEU A 64 8.40 22.03 -3.45
N PRO A 65 8.48 23.35 -3.69
CA PRO A 65 9.76 24.02 -3.93
C PRO A 65 10.71 24.07 -2.71
N PHE A 66 10.19 23.84 -1.50
CA PHE A 66 10.92 23.97 -0.24
C PHE A 66 11.32 22.62 0.38
N VAL A 67 11.04 21.51 -0.30
CA VAL A 67 11.29 20.15 0.21
C VAL A 67 11.99 19.30 -0.83
N THR A 68 12.95 18.50 -0.40
CA THR A 68 13.66 17.55 -1.26
C THR A 68 13.01 16.17 -1.14
N LEU A 69 12.60 15.58 -2.26
CA LEU A 69 11.85 14.32 -2.33
C LEU A 69 12.74 13.09 -2.61
N THR A 70 13.98 13.10 -2.08
CA THR A 70 14.99 12.07 -2.35
C THR A 70 14.76 10.77 -1.60
N SER A 71 14.05 10.79 -0.47
CA SER A 71 13.71 9.58 0.29
C SER A 71 12.25 9.19 0.14
N GLU A 72 11.97 7.90 0.33
CA GLU A 72 10.60 7.39 0.40
C GLU A 72 9.80 8.10 1.50
N THR A 73 10.38 8.28 2.69
CA THR A 73 9.76 9.03 3.79
C THR A 73 9.40 10.46 3.39
N ALA A 74 10.31 11.19 2.73
CA ALA A 74 10.02 12.57 2.29
C ALA A 74 8.84 12.63 1.32
N ARG A 75 8.75 11.68 0.38
CA ARG A 75 7.62 11.56 -0.56
C ARG A 75 6.33 11.18 0.17
N ARG A 76 6.39 10.18 1.04
CA ARG A 76 5.27 9.71 1.87
C ARG A 76 4.67 10.85 2.68
N GLU A 77 5.50 11.62 3.39
CA GLU A 77 5.04 12.71 4.25
C GLU A 77 4.58 13.94 3.47
N THR A 78 5.26 14.29 2.37
CA THR A 78 4.95 15.50 1.60
C THR A 78 3.76 15.33 0.67
N LEU A 79 3.59 14.14 0.06
CA LEU A 79 2.62 13.92 -1.01
C LEU A 79 1.51 12.98 -0.59
N VAL A 80 1.85 11.81 -0.04
CA VAL A 80 0.87 10.73 0.19
C VAL A 80 0.04 11.00 1.45
N ALA A 81 0.70 11.27 2.58
CA ALA A 81 0.04 11.48 3.86
C ALA A 81 -0.99 12.63 3.83
N PRO A 82 -0.73 13.80 3.23
CA PRO A 82 -1.73 14.87 3.16
C PRO A 82 -2.99 14.44 2.39
N ILE A 83 -2.84 13.68 1.30
CA ILE A 83 -3.98 13.16 0.53
C ILE A 83 -4.78 12.17 1.38
N LEU A 84 -4.10 11.22 2.03
CA LEU A 84 -4.77 10.21 2.85
C LEU A 84 -5.47 10.80 4.07
N LEU A 85 -4.93 11.87 4.65
CA LEU A 85 -5.56 12.62 5.74
C LEU A 85 -6.84 13.32 5.28
N GLU A 86 -6.84 13.95 4.10
CA GLU A 86 -8.08 14.53 3.53
C GLU A 86 -9.11 13.44 3.24
N ILE A 87 -8.71 12.29 2.69
CA ILE A 87 -9.60 11.16 2.46
C ILE A 87 -10.18 10.63 3.76
N ALA A 88 -9.35 10.45 4.80
CA ALA A 88 -9.80 9.97 6.10
C ALA A 88 -10.80 10.93 6.75
N THR A 89 -10.55 12.24 6.65
CA THR A 89 -11.45 13.28 7.15
C THR A 89 -12.76 13.30 6.37
N PHE A 90 -12.70 13.28 5.04
CA PHE A 90 -13.87 13.29 4.16
C PHE A 90 -14.75 12.04 4.34
N CYS A 91 -14.14 10.87 4.47
CA CYS A 91 -14.84 9.59 4.65
C CYS A 91 -15.18 9.28 6.11
N GLN A 92 -14.75 10.13 7.06
CA GLN A 92 -14.87 9.91 8.50
C GLN A 92 -14.37 8.53 8.93
N CYS A 93 -13.17 8.16 8.50
CA CYS A 93 -12.57 6.85 8.76
C CYS A 93 -11.19 6.96 9.41
N GLN A 94 -10.71 5.86 9.98
CA GLN A 94 -9.44 5.84 10.70
C GLN A 94 -8.28 5.60 9.74
N LEU A 95 -7.31 6.51 9.71
CA LEU A 95 -6.00 6.31 9.08
C LEU A 95 -5.00 5.79 10.12
N LYS A 96 -4.31 4.70 9.79
CA LYS A 96 -3.20 4.14 10.58
C LYS A 96 -1.93 4.16 9.74
N PHE A 97 -0.88 4.75 10.29
CA PHE A 97 0.46 4.78 9.72
C PHE A 97 1.25 3.56 10.20
N GLU A 98 2.11 3.02 9.33
CA GLU A 98 3.03 1.92 9.64
C GLU A 98 2.35 0.75 10.38
N TYR A 99 1.18 0.33 9.88
CA TYR A 99 0.32 -0.62 10.57
C TYR A 99 0.95 -2.03 10.57
N PRO A 100 1.29 -2.60 11.74
CA PRO A 100 1.88 -3.92 11.81
C PRO A 100 0.83 -4.99 11.50
N LEU A 101 1.17 -5.91 10.61
CA LEU A 101 0.35 -7.05 10.24
C LEU A 101 1.17 -8.34 10.40
N ASN A 102 0.67 -9.28 11.19
CA ASN A 102 1.28 -10.60 11.40
C ASN A 102 0.20 -11.66 11.27
N VAL A 103 0.10 -12.26 10.08
CA VAL A 103 -0.90 -13.30 9.79
C VAL A 103 -0.34 -14.67 10.14
N ASN A 104 0.87 -14.95 9.66
CA ASN A 104 1.60 -16.19 9.95
C ASN A 104 3.10 -16.01 9.67
N ARG A 105 3.87 -17.11 9.76
CA ARG A 105 5.32 -17.09 9.54
C ARG A 105 5.74 -16.62 8.14
N TRP A 106 4.90 -16.80 7.12
CA TRP A 106 5.17 -16.42 5.74
C TRP A 106 4.59 -15.03 5.40
N LEU A 107 3.59 -14.55 6.12
CA LEU A 107 2.91 -13.28 5.85
C LEU A 107 2.93 -12.37 7.07
N LYS A 108 3.95 -11.52 7.13
CA LYS A 108 4.10 -10.47 8.15
C LYS A 108 4.83 -9.24 7.63
N GLY A 109 4.65 -8.10 8.28
CA GLY A 109 5.31 -6.85 7.92
C GLY A 109 4.52 -5.64 8.40
N ASN A 110 4.94 -4.46 7.96
CA ASN A 110 4.18 -3.23 8.18
C ASN A 110 3.57 -2.78 6.85
N LEU A 111 2.36 -2.23 6.92
CA LEU A 111 1.74 -1.51 5.82
C LEU A 111 2.05 -0.02 5.99
N ASP A 112 2.43 0.68 4.92
CA ASP A 112 2.68 2.12 5.03
C ASP A 112 1.45 2.87 5.55
N TYR A 113 0.28 2.57 4.99
CA TYR A 113 -0.98 3.13 5.41
C TYR A 113 -2.13 2.12 5.35
N LEU A 114 -2.94 2.11 6.39
CA LEU A 114 -4.22 1.42 6.44
C LEU A 114 -5.33 2.42 6.76
N LEU A 115 -6.23 2.66 5.80
CA LEU A 115 -7.50 3.33 6.05
C LEU A 115 -8.55 2.27 6.39
N ARG A 116 -9.27 2.47 7.49
CA ARG A 116 -10.31 1.55 7.94
C ARG A 116 -11.59 2.29 8.28
N SER A 117 -12.67 1.89 7.62
CA SER A 117 -14.05 2.22 7.97
C SER A 117 -14.71 0.99 8.62
N GLU A 118 -15.99 1.09 8.97
CA GLU A 118 -16.74 -0.03 9.58
C GLU A 118 -16.74 -1.29 8.70
N ASN A 119 -17.03 -1.13 7.40
CA ASN A 119 -17.24 -2.25 6.47
C ASN A 119 -16.19 -2.37 5.37
N ASN A 120 -15.29 -1.38 5.23
CA ASN A 120 -14.29 -1.35 4.17
C ASN A 120 -12.93 -0.93 4.70
N PHE A 121 -11.89 -1.38 4.02
CA PHE A 121 -10.52 -0.92 4.27
C PHE A 121 -9.82 -0.63 2.94
N LEU A 122 -8.80 0.21 3.01
CA LEU A 122 -7.88 0.50 1.93
C LEU A 122 -6.46 0.39 2.46
N VAL A 123 -5.65 -0.41 1.79
CA VAL A 123 -4.20 -0.50 2.02
C VAL A 123 -3.51 0.34 0.96
N VAL A 124 -2.59 1.20 1.38
CA VAL A 124 -1.75 1.98 0.48
C VAL A 124 -0.30 1.70 0.84
N GLU A 125 0.47 1.28 -0.15
CA GLU A 125 1.90 1.06 -0.05
C GLU A 125 2.58 2.06 -0.99
N ALA A 126 3.42 2.94 -0.44
CA ALA A 126 4.05 4.02 -1.17
C ALA A 126 5.45 3.60 -1.60
N LYS A 127 5.52 2.88 -2.72
CA LYS A 127 6.77 2.33 -3.26
C LYS A 127 7.59 3.35 -4.05
N HIS A 128 8.88 3.06 -4.15
CA HIS A 128 9.80 3.65 -5.12
C HIS A 128 9.93 2.74 -6.34
N ASP A 129 10.08 3.33 -7.53
CA ASP A 129 10.56 2.65 -8.73
C ASP A 129 12.10 2.58 -8.69
N GLU A 130 12.68 1.78 -7.78
CA GLU A 130 14.06 1.27 -7.92
C GLU A 130 14.13 -0.18 -7.43
#